data_AF-A0A1G3KKG7-F1
#
_entry.id   AF-A0A1G3KKG7-F1
#
_cell.length_a   1.000
_cell.length_b   1.000
_cell.length_c   1.000
_cell.angle_alpha   90.00
_cell.angle_beta   90.00
_cell.angle_gamma   90.00
#
_symmetry.space_group_name_H-M   'P 1'
#
loop_
_entity.id
_entity.type
_entity.pdbx_description
1 polymer ?
#
loop_
_entity_poly.entity_id
_entity_poly.type
_entity_poly.pdbx_seq_one_letter_code
_entity_poly.pdbx_strand_id
1 'polypeptide(L)'
;MFDVAPTELLLVVVVALVVIGPKDLPKAMRFVGKWMGKARGMARHFRSGLDTMMREAELEELEKQWREQNDAIMREFPRIDGADLPAPSAPVNIQKDDRERPAEPNPAEPETHDVPPRDGPLP
;
A
#
# COMPACT_ATOMS: atom_id res chain seq x y z
N MET A 1 17.78 9.02 -14.56
CA MET A 1 18.81 9.61 -13.66
C MET A 1 18.74 9.11 -12.22
N PHE A 2 18.11 7.96 -11.97
CA PHE A 2 18.34 7.12 -10.78
C PHE A 2 18.33 5.66 -11.25
N ASP A 3 19.46 5.23 -11.81
CA ASP A 3 19.67 3.81 -12.10
C ASP A 3 20.22 3.19 -10.82
N VAL A 4 19.32 2.83 -9.91
CA VAL A 4 19.69 2.14 -8.67
C VAL A 4 19.66 0.66 -8.99
N ALA A 5 20.76 0.15 -9.53
CA ALA A 5 20.88 -1.27 -9.74
C ALA A 5 20.98 -1.98 -8.37
N PRO A 6 20.71 -3.30 -8.33
CA PRO A 6 20.82 -4.08 -7.11
C PRO A 6 22.20 -3.93 -6.42
N THR A 7 23.25 -3.67 -7.20
CA THR A 7 24.61 -3.46 -6.70
C THR A 7 24.77 -2.15 -5.93
N GLU A 8 24.23 -1.01 -6.41
CA GLU A 8 24.26 0.24 -5.65
C GLU A 8 23.49 0.12 -4.33
N LEU A 9 22.34 -0.56 -4.35
CA LEU A 9 21.58 -0.82 -3.12
C LEU A 9 22.41 -1.62 -2.11
N LEU A 10 23.11 -2.66 -2.57
CA LEU A 10 24.00 -3.47 -1.73
C LEU A 10 25.14 -2.61 -1.14
N LEU A 11 25.76 -1.76 -1.96
CA LEU A 11 26.80 -0.83 -1.50
C LEU A 11 26.27 0.08 -0.38
N VAL A 12 25.08 0.66 -0.55
CA VAL A 12 24.46 1.51 0.48
C VAL A 12 24.21 0.73 1.77
N VAL A 13 23.73 -0.51 1.69
CA VAL A 13 23.53 -1.37 2.87
C VAL A 13 24.86 -1.65 3.58
N VAL A 14 25.93 -1.95 2.84
CA VAL A 14 27.26 -2.18 3.42
C VAL A 14 27.77 -0.92 4.11
N VAL A 15 27.68 0.25 3.47
CA VAL A 15 28.08 1.53 4.06
C VAL A 15 27.26 1.83 5.32
N ALA A 16 25.94 1.61 5.27
CA ALA A 16 25.07 1.80 6.42
C ALA A 16 25.46 0.87 7.59
N LEU A 17 25.80 -0.40 7.31
CA LEU A 17 26.28 -1.34 8.32
C LEU A 17 27.62 -0.91 8.95
N VAL A 18 28.52 -0.31 8.17
CA VAL A 18 29.81 0.18 8.69
C VAL A 18 29.63 1.44 9.54
N VAL A 19 28.81 2.39 9.08
CA VAL A 19 28.62 3.68 9.75
C VAL A 19 27.77 3.54 11.02
N ILE A 20 26.65 2.82 10.93
CA ILE A 20 25.72 2.64 12.05
C ILE A 20 26.15 1.46 12.92
N GLY A 21 26.74 0.43 12.32
CA GLY A 21 27.02 -0.85 12.98
C GLY A 21 25.91 -1.88 12.72
N PRO A 22 26.25 -3.16 12.50
CA PRO A 22 25.27 -4.22 12.23
C PRO A 22 24.33 -4.51 13.41
N LYS A 23 24.74 -4.18 14.64
CA LYS A 23 23.93 -4.37 15.85
C LYS A 23 22.93 -3.23 16.08
N ASP A 24 23.23 -2.04 15.58
CA ASP A 24 22.40 -0.85 15.75
C ASP A 24 21.42 -0.64 14.59
N LEU A 25 21.71 -1.17 13.40
CA LEU A 25 20.79 -1.17 12.26
C LEU A 25 19.40 -1.76 12.59
N PRO A 26 19.25 -2.91 13.29
CA PRO A 26 17.95 -3.42 13.73
C PRO A 26 17.21 -2.44 14.66
N LYS A 27 17.94 -1.71 15.50
CA LYS A 27 17.37 -0.72 16.42
C LYS A 27 16.92 0.53 15.65
N ALA A 28 17.70 0.98 14.68
CA ALA A 28 17.37 2.09 13.79
C ALA A 28 16.13 1.77 12.92
N MET A 29 16.07 0.57 12.31
CA MET A 29 14.89 0.14 11.54
C MET A 29 13.63 0.12 12.40
N ARG A 30 13.72 -0.33 13.66
CA ARG A 30 12.59 -0.28 14.60
C ARG A 30 12.20 1.15 14.94
N PHE A 31 13.14 2.08 15.07
CA PHE A 31 12.86 3.49 15.33
C PHE A 31 12.12 4.12 14.16
N VAL A 32 12.68 3.99 12.95
CA VAL A 32 12.07 4.48 11.71
C VAL A 32 10.70 3.84 11.50
N GLY A 33 10.58 2.53 11.68
CA GLY A 33 9.32 1.80 11.54
C GLY A 33 8.24 2.28 12.52
N LYS A 34 8.60 2.56 13.78
CA LYS A 34 7.67 3.13 14.77
C LYS A 34 7.21 4.53 14.37
N TRP A 35 8.13 5.38 13.88
CA TRP A 35 7.82 6.72 13.40
C TRP A 35 6.92 6.68 12.17
N MET A 36 7.29 5.89 11.18
CA MET A 36 6.52 5.67 9.95
C MET A 36 5.13 5.09 10.26
N GLY A 37 5.03 4.17 11.22
CA GLY A 37 3.77 3.59 11.69
C GLY A 37 2.86 4.62 12.35
N LYS A 38 3.40 5.51 13.18
CA LYS A 38 2.65 6.64 13.76
C LYS A 38 2.18 7.61 12.67
N ALA A 39 3.06 7.98 11.74
CA ALA A 39 2.70 8.83 10.60
C ALA A 39 1.60 8.19 9.74
N ARG A 40 1.68 6.88 9.48
CA ARG A 40 0.66 6.11 8.74
C ARG A 40 -0.67 6.05 9.50
N GLY A 41 -0.63 5.89 10.83
CA GLY A 41 -1.82 5.94 11.69
C GLY A 41 -2.49 7.31 11.63
N MET A 42 -1.71 8.36 11.80
CA MET A 42 -2.16 9.74 11.72
C MET A 42 -2.72 10.07 10.33
N ALA A 43 -2.05 9.65 9.25
CA ALA A 43 -2.54 9.80 7.88
C ALA A 43 -3.87 9.06 7.62
N ARG A 44 -4.13 7.94 8.31
CA ARG A 44 -5.44 7.27 8.24
C ARG A 44 -6.54 8.11 8.88
N HIS A 45 -6.27 8.73 10.03
CA HIS A 45 -7.22 9.64 10.67
C HIS A 45 -7.44 10.91 9.85
N PHE A 46 -6.37 11.48 9.27
CA PHE A 46 -6.49 12.57 8.31
C PHE A 46 -7.28 12.17 7.09
N ARG A 47 -7.10 10.95 6.55
CA ARG A 47 -7.89 10.50 5.41
C ARG A 47 -9.36 10.36 5.75
N SER A 48 -9.72 9.84 6.91
CA SER A 48 -11.12 9.77 7.37
C SER A 48 -11.73 11.16 7.64
N GLY A 49 -10.94 12.08 8.22
CA GLY A 49 -11.37 13.47 8.44
C GLY A 49 -11.48 14.26 7.13
N LEU A 50 -10.54 14.05 6.21
CA LEU A 50 -10.57 14.59 4.86
C LEU A 50 -11.73 13.98 4.08
N ASP A 51 -12.02 12.68 4.10
CA ASP A 51 -13.20 12.11 3.41
C ASP A 51 -14.51 12.73 3.91
N THR A 52 -14.57 13.13 5.18
CA THR A 52 -15.72 13.84 5.76
C THR A 52 -15.78 15.28 5.24
N MET A 53 -14.66 16.02 5.25
CA MET A 53 -14.61 17.41 4.76
C MET A 53 -14.61 17.55 3.23
N MET A 54 -14.07 16.57 2.50
CA MET A 54 -14.03 16.47 1.03
C MET A 54 -15.43 16.25 0.46
N ARG A 55 -16.35 15.66 1.24
CA ARG A 55 -17.77 15.61 0.92
C ARG A 55 -18.40 17.00 0.95
N GLU A 56 -17.83 17.92 1.73
CA GLU A 56 -18.31 19.29 1.93
C GLU A 56 -17.50 20.38 1.18
N ALA A 57 -16.24 20.14 0.78
CA ALA A 57 -15.39 21.12 0.10
C ALA A 57 -14.29 20.49 -0.80
N GLU A 58 -14.22 20.96 -2.05
CA GLU A 58 -12.97 21.19 -2.83
C GLU A 58 -12.16 20.02 -3.44
N LEU A 59 -12.63 18.77 -3.48
CA LEU A 59 -11.94 17.75 -4.30
C LEU A 59 -11.90 18.11 -5.80
N GLU A 60 -12.96 18.74 -6.30
CA GLU A 60 -13.07 19.13 -7.72
C GLU A 60 -12.13 20.31 -8.07
N GLU A 61 -11.89 21.22 -7.12
CA GLU A 61 -11.00 22.39 -7.27
C GLU A 61 -9.52 21.97 -7.30
N LEU A 62 -9.13 21.06 -6.38
CA LEU A 62 -7.77 20.48 -6.33
C LEU A 62 -7.47 19.62 -7.57
N GLU A 63 -8.45 18.84 -8.03
CA GLU A 63 -8.30 18.05 -9.26
C GLU A 63 -8.19 18.95 -10.50
N LYS A 64 -8.96 20.04 -10.56
CA LYS A 64 -8.88 21.03 -11.64
C LYS A 64 -7.53 21.74 -11.67
N GLN A 65 -7.01 22.19 -10.52
CA GLN A 65 -5.68 22.81 -10.44
C GLN A 65 -4.57 21.83 -10.83
N TRP A 66 -4.67 20.57 -10.42
CA TRP A 66 -3.69 19.56 -10.81
C TRP A 66 -3.76 19.26 -12.32
N ARG A 67 -4.96 19.20 -12.89
CA ARG A 67 -5.18 19.04 -14.33
C ARG A 67 -4.63 20.23 -15.11
N GLU A 68 -4.92 21.47 -14.71
CA GLU A 68 -4.40 22.69 -15.36
C GLU A 68 -2.87 22.76 -15.31
N GLN A 69 -2.27 22.42 -14.17
CA GLN A 69 -0.80 22.33 -14.04
C GLN A 69 -0.22 21.25 -14.94
N ASN A 70 -0.84 20.07 -15.01
CA ASN A 70 -0.40 18.99 -15.90
C ASN A 70 -0.55 19.38 -17.38
N ASP A 71 -1.62 20.08 -17.73
CA ASP A 71 -1.88 20.59 -19.09
C ASP A 71 -0.89 21.69 -19.48
N ALA A 72 -0.49 22.55 -18.54
CA ALA A 72 0.55 23.56 -18.74
C ALA A 72 1.91 22.91 -18.99
N ILE A 73 2.28 21.90 -18.18
CA ILE A 73 3.51 21.12 -18.37
C ILE A 73 3.53 20.45 -19.76
N MET A 74 2.40 19.89 -20.20
CA MET A 74 2.27 19.28 -21.52
C MET A 74 2.30 20.28 -22.68
N ARG A 75 1.82 21.51 -22.48
CA ARG A 75 1.95 22.61 -23.45
C ARG A 75 3.37 23.14 -23.55
N GLU A 76 4.11 23.17 -22.44
CA GLU A 76 5.46 23.72 -22.37
C GLU A 76 6.54 22.73 -22.81
N PHE A 77 6.27 21.42 -22.68
CA PHE A 77 7.06 20.35 -23.27
C PHE A 77 6.20 19.52 -24.25
N PRO A 78 5.84 20.07 -25.42
CA PRO A 78 5.21 19.28 -26.46
C PRO A 78 6.20 18.17 -26.81
N ARG A 79 5.75 16.92 -26.63
CA ARG A 79 6.55 15.71 -26.84
C ARG A 79 7.40 15.88 -28.10
N ILE A 80 8.70 15.99 -27.93
CA ILE A 80 9.63 15.87 -29.05
C ILE A 80 9.52 14.44 -29.52
N ASP A 81 9.05 14.29 -30.75
CA ASP A 81 8.80 13.04 -31.44
C ASP A 81 10.00 12.08 -31.32
N GLY A 82 9.80 10.90 -30.72
CA GLY A 82 10.74 9.79 -30.91
C GLY A 82 11.27 9.03 -29.68
N ALA A 83 10.70 9.19 -28.48
CA ALA A 83 11.00 8.26 -27.38
C ALA A 83 9.72 7.57 -26.91
N ASP A 84 9.67 6.25 -27.11
CA ASP A 84 8.65 5.34 -26.59
C ASP A 84 8.65 5.36 -25.05
N LEU A 85 8.04 6.39 -24.46
CA LEU A 85 7.71 6.41 -23.05
C LEU A 85 6.26 5.94 -22.93
N PRO A 86 6.01 4.80 -22.23
CA PRO A 86 4.66 4.36 -22.00
C PRO A 86 3.90 5.47 -21.28
N ALA A 87 2.77 5.89 -21.86
CA ALA A 87 1.86 6.81 -21.21
C ALA A 87 1.56 6.29 -19.80
N PRO A 88 1.45 7.16 -18.77
CA PRO A 88 0.96 6.73 -17.47
C PRO A 88 -0.44 6.18 -17.69
N SER A 89 -0.54 4.86 -17.72
CA SER A 89 -1.79 4.15 -17.85
C SER A 89 -2.65 4.51 -16.64
N ALA A 90 -3.92 4.75 -16.93
CA ALA A 90 -5.02 4.95 -15.99
C ALA A 90 -4.86 4.08 -14.72
N PRO A 91 -5.38 4.52 -13.56
CA PRO A 91 -5.24 3.79 -12.31
C PRO A 91 -5.54 2.32 -12.52
N VAL A 92 -4.54 1.47 -12.25
CA VAL A 92 -4.66 0.02 -12.30
C VAL A 92 -5.79 -0.36 -11.34
N ASN A 93 -6.96 -0.63 -11.91
CA ASN A 93 -8.06 -1.21 -11.19
C ASN A 93 -7.67 -2.66 -10.91
N ILE A 94 -7.13 -2.91 -9.71
CA ILE A 94 -6.98 -4.27 -9.18
C ILE A 94 -8.41 -4.76 -8.87
N GLN A 95 -9.16 -5.09 -9.93
CA GLN A 95 -10.24 -6.05 -9.84
C GLN A 95 -9.57 -7.35 -9.38
N LYS A 96 -9.83 -7.72 -8.12
CA LYS A 96 -9.61 -9.09 -7.66
C LYS A 96 -10.49 -9.98 -8.53
N ASP A 97 -9.90 -10.53 -9.58
CA ASP A 97 -10.51 -11.56 -10.39
C ASP A 97 -10.47 -12.86 -9.59
N ASP A 98 -11.66 -13.38 -9.35
CA ASP A 98 -12.01 -14.52 -8.54
C ASP A 98 -11.74 -15.83 -9.29
N ARG A 99 -10.52 -16.19 -9.68
CA ARG A 99 -10.26 -17.54 -10.24
C ARG A 99 -8.85 -18.04 -9.95
N GLU A 100 -8.73 -18.87 -8.92
CA GLU A 100 -7.99 -20.16 -8.96
C GLU A 100 -8.20 -20.91 -7.62
N ARG A 101 -9.27 -21.71 -7.51
CA ARG A 101 -9.31 -22.84 -6.56
C ARG A 101 -9.61 -24.10 -7.36
N PRO A 102 -8.59 -24.90 -7.72
CA PRO A 102 -8.81 -26.21 -8.29
C PRO A 102 -9.55 -27.12 -7.29
N ALA A 103 -10.63 -27.71 -7.79
CA ALA A 103 -11.53 -28.73 -7.27
C ALA A 103 -11.08 -29.55 -6.03
N GLU A 104 -12.02 -29.67 -5.08
CA GLU A 104 -12.09 -30.72 -4.06
C GLU A 104 -12.14 -32.12 -4.68
N PRO A 105 -11.71 -33.14 -3.92
CA PRO A 105 -12.47 -34.37 -3.81
C PRO A 105 -13.06 -34.48 -2.39
N ASN A 106 -14.38 -34.48 -2.39
CA ASN A 106 -15.28 -34.80 -1.30
C ASN A 106 -15.02 -36.21 -0.71
N PRO A 107 -15.19 -36.39 0.61
CA PRO A 107 -16.11 -37.42 1.06
C PRO A 107 -17.08 -36.90 2.13
N ALA A 108 -18.27 -36.54 1.67
CA ALA A 108 -19.53 -36.49 2.41
C ALA A 108 -19.99 -37.95 2.57
N GLU A 109 -20.63 -38.42 3.62
CA GLU A 109 -21.43 -37.84 4.71
C GLU A 109 -21.89 -39.08 5.54
N PRO A 110 -22.80 -39.01 6.53
CA PRO A 110 -23.26 -37.94 7.43
C PRO A 110 -23.07 -38.41 8.91
N GLU A 111 -23.36 -37.69 9.99
CA GLU A 111 -24.68 -37.59 10.63
C GLU A 111 -24.60 -36.67 11.86
N THR A 112 -25.43 -35.62 11.84
CA THR A 112 -26.51 -35.34 12.81
C THR A 112 -26.24 -35.34 14.33
N HIS A 113 -26.54 -34.18 14.94
CA HIS A 113 -26.97 -33.95 16.36
C HIS A 113 -25.90 -34.21 17.45
N ASP A 114 -25.80 -33.52 18.58
CA ASP A 114 -26.77 -32.75 19.37
C ASP A 114 -25.99 -31.84 20.35
N VAL A 115 -26.55 -30.67 20.69
CA VAL A 115 -26.16 -29.85 21.87
C VAL A 115 -27.27 -30.12 22.91
N PRO A 116 -27.02 -30.45 24.21
CA PRO A 116 -26.66 -29.47 25.27
C PRO A 116 -26.06 -30.13 26.57
N PRO A 117 -26.18 -29.58 27.80
CA PRO A 117 -25.85 -28.25 28.34
C PRO A 117 -24.81 -28.30 29.50
N ARG A 118 -24.33 -27.12 29.90
CA ARG A 118 -23.67 -26.87 31.20
C ARG A 118 -24.75 -26.66 32.27
N ASP A 119 -24.66 -27.32 33.44
CA ASP A 119 -25.20 -26.82 34.71
C ASP A 119 -24.75 -27.67 35.94
N GLY A 120 -24.27 -26.97 36.99
CA GLY A 120 -24.44 -27.31 38.42
C GLY A 120 -23.51 -28.33 39.11
N PRO A 121 -22.90 -27.98 40.28
CA PRO A 121 -22.32 -28.95 41.21
C PRO A 121 -23.22 -29.19 42.44
N LEU A 122 -23.46 -30.46 42.81
CA LEU A 122 -23.89 -30.98 44.14
C LEU A 122 -23.57 -32.50 44.19
N PRO A 123 -23.46 -33.17 45.36
CA PRO A 123 -23.51 -32.72 46.76
C PRO A 123 -22.14 -32.56 47.45
#